data_AF-A0A4R4W9X8-F1
#
_entry.id   AF-A0A4R4W9X8-F1
#
_cell.length_a   1.000
_cell.length_b   1.000
_cell.length_c   1.000
_cell.angle_alpha   90.00
_cell.angle_beta   90.00
_cell.angle_gamma   90.00
#
_symmetry.space_group_name_H-M   'P 1'
#
loop_
_entity.id
_entity.type
_entity.pdbx_description
1 polymer ?
#
loop_
_entity_poly.entity_id
_entity_poly.type
_entity_poly.pdbx_seq_one_letter_code
_entity_poly.pdbx_strand_id
1 'polypeptide(L)'
;MSAHTSRRQSLRQADSEEIHTAARKLLVEQGSAAVTTNAVARQVGMSGAALYHYYASHDELVGAVTAGFFRDLAAAMERARDAHAGAPRGGMTPVPRPRRTPPVPGRPQDGGLTPRAA
;
A
#
# COMPACT_ATOMS: atom_id res chain seq x y z
N MET A 1 16.59 -3.37 -36.56
CA MET A 1 17.18 -2.54 -35.49
C MET A 1 16.53 -2.70 -34.10
N SER A 2 15.44 -3.45 -33.92
CA SER A 2 14.67 -3.47 -32.66
C SER A 2 15.17 -4.43 -31.55
N ALA A 3 15.92 -5.48 -31.90
CA ALA A 3 16.37 -6.49 -30.93
C ALA A 3 17.47 -6.00 -29.96
N HIS A 4 18.36 -5.10 -30.41
CA HIS A 4 19.41 -4.51 -29.56
C HIS A 4 18.83 -3.52 -28.53
N THR A 5 17.80 -2.75 -28.90
CA THR A 5 17.11 -1.84 -27.99
C THR A 5 16.38 -2.61 -26.89
N SER A 6 15.66 -3.68 -27.24
CA SER A 6 14.94 -4.52 -26.27
C SER A 6 15.91 -5.20 -25.29
N ARG A 7 17.04 -5.74 -25.75
CA ARG A 7 18.04 -6.36 -24.86
C ARG A 7 18.66 -5.35 -23.90
N ARG A 8 19.04 -4.16 -24.38
CA ARG A 8 19.57 -3.09 -23.50
C ARG A 8 18.53 -2.62 -22.49
N GLN A 9 17.27 -2.51 -22.89
CA GLN A 9 16.19 -2.12 -21.99
C GLN A 9 15.96 -3.16 -20.89
N SER A 10 15.93 -4.45 -21.23
CA SER A 10 15.80 -5.54 -20.26
C SER A 10 16.96 -5.57 -19.27
N LEU A 11 18.20 -5.33 -19.74
CA LEU A 11 19.36 -5.21 -18.85
C LEU A 11 19.21 -4.03 -17.89
N ARG A 12 18.82 -2.85 -18.38
CA ARG A 12 18.57 -1.69 -17.51
C ARG A 12 17.46 -1.92 -16.50
N GLN A 13 16.41 -2.65 -16.90
CA GLN A 13 15.32 -3.01 -16.00
C GLN A 13 15.83 -3.96 -14.90
N ALA A 14 16.59 -5.00 -15.27
CA ALA A 14 17.17 -5.94 -14.33
C ALA A 14 18.10 -5.22 -13.32
N ASP A 15 18.97 -4.35 -13.82
CA ASP A 15 19.85 -3.52 -13.00
C ASP A 15 19.05 -2.64 -12.03
N SER A 16 17.95 -2.03 -12.49
CA SER A 16 17.10 -1.17 -11.66
C SER A 16 16.41 -1.94 -10.54
N GLU A 17 15.95 -3.16 -10.80
CA GLU A 17 15.33 -4.01 -9.76
C GLU A 17 16.35 -4.48 -8.72
N GLU A 18 17.59 -4.77 -9.14
CA GLU A 18 18.68 -5.11 -8.22
C GLU A 18 19.01 -3.93 -7.31
N ILE A 19 19.06 -2.72 -7.87
CA ILE A 19 19.25 -1.48 -7.11
C ILE A 19 18.12 -1.25 -6.09
N HIS A 20 16.85 -1.42 -6.49
CA HIS A 20 15.71 -1.30 -5.57
C HIS A 20 15.78 -2.32 -4.43
N THR A 21 16.17 -3.56 -4.75
CA THR A 21 16.32 -4.65 -3.77
C THR A 21 17.42 -4.31 -2.76
N ALA A 22 18.56 -3.80 -3.22
CA ALA A 22 19.65 -3.37 -2.36
C ALA A 22 19.25 -2.22 -1.44
N ALA A 23 18.60 -1.18 -1.98
CA ALA A 23 18.12 -0.05 -1.20
C ALA A 23 17.12 -0.47 -0.11
N ARG A 24 16.23 -1.42 -0.44
CA ARG A 24 15.29 -2.01 0.53
C ARG A 24 15.99 -2.75 1.66
N LYS A 25 17.02 -3.55 1.37
CA LYS A 25 17.81 -4.23 2.40
C LYS A 25 18.45 -3.23 3.35
N LEU A 26 19.11 -2.20 2.82
CA LEU A 26 19.70 -1.14 3.63
C LEU A 26 18.66 -0.43 4.51
N LEU A 27 17.50 -0.10 3.94
CA LEU A 27 16.42 0.55 4.67
C LEU A 27 15.92 -0.31 5.85
N VAL A 28 15.72 -1.61 5.63
CA VAL A 28 15.19 -2.54 6.64
C VAL A 28 16.23 -2.84 7.73
N GLU A 29 17.48 -3.04 7.35
CA GLU A 29 18.55 -3.46 8.28
C GLU A 29 19.19 -2.30 9.03
N GLN A 30 19.31 -1.13 8.40
CA GLN A 30 20.13 -0.01 8.89
C GLN A 30 19.38 1.33 8.96
N GLY A 31 18.14 1.37 8.48
CA GLY A 31 17.29 2.58 8.50
C GLY A 31 17.55 3.54 7.33
N SER A 32 16.78 4.63 7.30
CA SER A 32 16.74 5.56 6.17
C SER A 32 18.08 6.27 5.91
N ALA A 33 18.82 6.63 6.96
CA ALA A 33 20.11 7.31 6.84
C ALA A 33 21.18 6.45 6.13
N ALA A 34 21.03 5.12 6.12
CA ALA A 34 21.97 4.21 5.47
C ALA A 34 21.76 4.11 3.94
N VAL A 35 20.62 4.58 3.42
CA VAL A 35 20.24 4.44 2.01
C VAL A 35 20.94 5.50 1.14
N THR A 36 22.27 5.51 1.13
CA THR A 36 23.03 6.46 0.32
C THR A 36 23.37 5.88 -1.06
N THR A 37 23.59 6.74 -2.06
CA THR A 37 24.04 6.34 -3.41
C THR A 37 25.26 5.42 -3.35
N ASN A 38 26.25 5.76 -2.51
CA ASN A 38 27.46 4.95 -2.36
C ASN A 38 27.20 3.61 -1.65
N ALA A 39 26.34 3.58 -0.62
CA ALA A 39 26.00 2.34 0.07
C ALA A 39 25.25 1.37 -0.86
N VAL A 40 24.29 1.89 -1.63
CA VAL A 40 23.55 1.11 -2.64
C VAL A 40 24.50 0.59 -3.72
N ALA A 41 25.39 1.44 -4.25
CA ALA A 41 26.37 1.03 -5.26
C ALA A 41 27.25 -0.12 -4.77
N ARG A 42 27.77 -0.04 -3.54
CA ARG A 42 28.55 -1.13 -2.93
C ARG A 42 27.74 -2.40 -2.78
N GLN A 43 26.46 -2.29 -2.40
CA GLN A 43 25.59 -3.44 -2.18
C GLN A 43 25.30 -4.22 -3.48
N VAL A 44 25.18 -3.53 -4.62
CA VAL A 44 24.98 -4.16 -5.95
C VAL A 44 26.29 -4.43 -6.71
N GLY A 45 27.45 -4.18 -6.09
CA GLY A 45 28.75 -4.38 -6.75
C GLY A 45 29.05 -3.42 -7.90
N MET A 46 28.35 -2.28 -7.97
CA MET A 46 28.57 -1.24 -8.98
C MET A 46 29.55 -0.17 -8.46
N SER A 47 30.24 0.49 -9.39
CA SER A 47 30.97 1.71 -9.05
C SER A 47 30.00 2.84 -8.75
N GLY A 48 30.38 3.79 -7.89
CA GLY A 48 29.56 4.98 -7.62
C GLY A 48 29.23 5.75 -8.90
N ALA A 49 30.17 5.85 -9.84
CA ALA A 49 29.97 6.51 -11.14
C ALA A 49 28.92 5.80 -12.01
N ALA A 50 28.88 4.46 -12.00
CA ALA A 50 27.83 3.70 -12.70
C ALA A 50 26.46 3.98 -12.09
N LEU A 51 26.35 4.05 -10.75
CA LEU A 51 25.08 4.36 -10.10
C LEU A 51 24.62 5.80 -10.35
N TYR A 52 25.55 6.76 -10.46
CA TYR A 52 25.24 8.14 -10.85
C TYR A 52 24.71 8.27 -12.29
N HIS A 53 24.97 7.30 -13.17
CA HIS A 53 24.33 7.27 -14.50
C HIS A 53 22.87 6.82 -14.44
N TYR A 54 22.46 6.11 -13.38
CA TYR A 54 21.07 5.72 -13.15
C TYR A 54 20.29 6.79 -12.39
N TYR A 55 20.93 7.44 -11.41
CA TYR A 55 20.31 8.44 -10.55
C TYR A 55 21.26 9.63 -10.39
N ALA A 56 20.85 10.80 -10.87
CA ALA A 56 21.65 12.02 -10.81
C ALA A 56 21.78 12.56 -9.38
N SER A 57 20.90 12.15 -8.46
CA SER A 57 20.94 12.57 -7.06
C SER A 57 20.47 11.48 -6.09
N HIS A 58 20.77 11.66 -4.80
CA HIS A 58 20.24 10.83 -3.74
C HIS A 58 18.70 10.89 -3.67
N ASP A 59 18.11 12.07 -3.84
CA ASP A 59 16.65 12.25 -3.82
C ASP A 59 15.98 11.49 -4.98
N GLU A 60 16.63 11.47 -6.15
CA GLU A 60 16.15 10.70 -7.30
C GLU A 60 16.20 9.19 -7.04
N LEU A 61 17.29 8.71 -6.43
CA LEU A 61 17.40 7.32 -6.00
C LEU A 61 16.31 6.96 -4.99
N VAL A 62 16.12 7.79 -3.96
CA VAL A 62 15.09 7.56 -2.93
C VAL A 62 13.70 7.56 -3.57
N GLY A 63 13.40 8.55 -4.43
CA GLY A 63 12.12 8.63 -5.14
C GLY A 63 11.84 7.41 -6.01
N ALA A 64 12.84 6.94 -6.76
CA ALA A 64 12.73 5.75 -7.61
C ALA A 64 12.48 4.48 -6.80
N VAL A 65 13.23 4.31 -5.70
CA VAL A 65 13.06 3.21 -4.75
C VAL A 65 11.66 3.24 -4.17
N THR A 66 11.21 4.39 -3.63
CA THR A 66 9.86 4.56 -3.07
C THR A 66 8.77 4.22 -4.09
N ALA A 67 8.90 4.71 -5.33
CA ALA A 67 7.95 4.38 -6.39
C ALA A 67 7.95 2.87 -6.70
N GLY A 68 9.11 2.22 -6.70
CA GLY A 68 9.25 0.77 -6.84
C GLY A 68 8.53 0.00 -5.74
N PHE A 69 8.71 0.40 -4.48
CA PHE A 69 8.00 -0.18 -3.33
C PHE A 69 6.48 -0.12 -3.50
N PHE A 70 5.95 1.04 -3.90
CA PHE A 70 4.50 1.19 -4.11
C PHE A 70 4.00 0.37 -5.29
N ARG A 71 4.78 0.23 -6.37
CA ARG A 71 4.43 -0.68 -7.47
C ARG A 71 4.36 -2.14 -7.01
N ASP A 72 5.33 -2.59 -6.23
CA ASP A 72 5.34 -3.96 -5.69
C ASP A 72 4.15 -4.22 -4.76
N LEU A 73 3.85 -3.24 -3.90
CA LEU A 73 2.70 -3.30 -2.99
C LEU A 73 1.39 -3.35 -3.76
N ALA A 74 1.21 -2.47 -4.75
CA ALA A 74 0.02 -2.47 -5.60
C ALA A 74 -0.15 -3.80 -6.32
N ALA A 75 0.93 -4.33 -6.93
CA ALA A 75 0.91 -5.62 -7.60
C ALA A 75 0.60 -6.78 -6.63
N ALA A 76 1.09 -6.73 -5.39
CA ALA A 76 0.74 -7.71 -4.36
C ALA A 76 -0.73 -7.65 -3.97
N MET A 77 -1.29 -6.44 -3.81
CA MET A 77 -2.71 -6.24 -3.53
C MET A 77 -3.60 -6.71 -4.68
N GLU A 78 -3.21 -6.44 -5.93
CA GLU A 78 -3.91 -6.92 -7.13
C GLU A 78 -3.90 -8.46 -7.18
N ARG A 79 -2.75 -9.10 -6.96
CA ARG A 79 -2.67 -10.57 -6.89
C ARG A 79 -3.56 -11.15 -5.80
N ALA A 80 -3.59 -10.53 -4.62
CA ALA A 80 -4.46 -10.96 -3.53
C ALA A 80 -5.94 -10.81 -3.92
N ARG A 81 -6.33 -9.67 -4.49
CA ARG A 81 -7.69 -9.43 -5.00
C ARG A 81 -8.09 -10.50 -6.02
N ASP A 82 -7.23 -10.78 -6.99
CA ASP A 82 -7.52 -11.71 -8.09
C ASP A 82 -7.59 -13.16 -7.60
N ALA A 83 -6.77 -13.53 -6.61
CA ALA A 83 -6.87 -14.82 -5.93
C ALA A 83 -8.22 -15.01 -5.21
N HIS A 84 -8.82 -13.92 -4.72
CA HIS A 84 -10.15 -13.93 -4.09
C HIS A 84 -11.31 -13.66 -5.06
N ALA A 85 -11.03 -13.18 -6.29
CA ALA A 85 -12.04 -12.90 -7.31
C ALA A 85 -12.69 -14.18 -7.87
N GLY A 86 -12.04 -15.34 -7.71
CA GLY A 86 -12.56 -16.66 -8.06
C GLY A 86 -13.32 -17.38 -6.94
N ALA A 87 -13.30 -16.86 -5.71
CA ALA A 87 -14.20 -17.37 -4.68
C ALA A 87 -15.63 -16.93 -5.08
N PRO A 88 -16.64 -17.83 -5.07
CA PRO A 88 -18.01 -17.37 -5.22
C PRO A 88 -18.19 -16.32 -4.14
N ARG A 89 -18.58 -15.10 -4.54
CA ARG A 89 -18.99 -14.07 -3.59
C ARG A 89 -20.12 -14.70 -2.81
N GLY A 90 -19.79 -15.33 -1.68
CA GLY A 90 -20.75 -15.85 -0.73
C GLY A 90 -21.73 -14.72 -0.54
N GLY A 91 -22.97 -14.99 -0.94
CA GLY A 91 -23.94 -13.97 -1.33
C GLY A 91 -23.88 -12.81 -0.38
N MET A 92 -23.95 -11.58 -0.91
CA MET A 92 -24.28 -10.42 -0.11
C MET A 92 -25.51 -10.79 0.71
N THR A 93 -25.31 -11.23 1.95
CA THR A 93 -26.39 -11.69 2.81
C THR A 93 -27.24 -10.44 2.97
N PRO A 94 -28.49 -10.44 2.48
CA PRO A 94 -29.32 -9.26 2.63
C PRO A 94 -29.40 -8.97 4.12
N VAL A 95 -28.86 -7.82 4.55
CA VAL A 95 -28.97 -7.35 5.93
C VAL A 95 -30.47 -7.33 6.24
N PRO A 96 -30.95 -8.14 7.21
CA PRO A 96 -32.36 -8.15 7.54
C PRO A 96 -32.74 -6.76 8.04
N ARG A 97 -33.57 -6.07 7.27
CA ARG A 97 -34.10 -4.77 7.64
C ARG A 97 -34.94 -4.96 8.91
N PRO A 98 -34.73 -4.14 9.96
CA PRO A 98 -35.55 -4.24 11.15
C PRO A 98 -37.02 -4.04 10.75
N ARG A 99 -37.86 -5.02 11.10
CA ARG A 99 -39.33 -4.90 10.99
C ARG A 99 -39.71 -3.63 11.74
N ARG A 100 -40.35 -2.67 11.04
CA ARG A 100 -40.99 -1.52 11.67
C ARG A 100 -41.95 -2.07 12.72
N THR A 101 -41.62 -1.86 13.99
CA THR A 101 -42.53 -2.08 15.10
C THR A 101 -43.66 -1.06 14.98
N PRO A 102 -44.94 -1.49 15.07
CA PRO A 102 -46.04 -0.54 15.08
C PRO A 102 -45.96 0.34 16.33
N PRO A 103 -46.43 1.60 16.25
CA PRO A 103 -46.39 2.52 17.39
C PRO A 103 -47.23 1.97 18.55
N VAL A 104 -46.64 1.98 19.75
CA VAL A 104 -47.33 1.61 20.99
C VAL A 104 -48.39 2.68 21.29
N PRO A 105 -49.66 2.31 21.51
CA PRO A 105 -50.69 3.29 21.87
C PRO A 105 -50.35 3.95 23.20
N GLY A 106 -50.44 5.29 23.22
CA GLY A 106 -50.05 6.15 24.33
C GLY A 106 -50.77 5.77 25.63
N ARG A 107 -50.02 5.79 26.74
CA ARG A 107 -50.59 5.66 28.08
C ARG A 107 -51.49 6.87 28.36
N PRO A 108 -52.67 6.69 28.97
CA PRO A 108 -53.46 7.80 29.46
C PRO A 108 -52.66 8.57 30.53
N GLN A 109 -52.67 9.89 30.38
CA GLN A 109 -52.09 10.83 31.31
C GLN A 109 -53.07 10.92 32.48
N ASP A 110 -52.80 10.20 33.57
CA ASP A 110 -53.57 10.43 34.80
C ASP A 110 -53.15 11.77 35.38
N GLY A 111 -54.11 12.69 35.27
CA GLY A 111 -54.06 14.05 35.74
C GLY A 111 -53.71 14.13 37.22
N GLY A 112 -53.00 15.20 37.54
CA GLY A 112 -52.41 15.43 38.84
C GLY A 112 -53.41 15.59 39.97
N LEU A 113 -52.86 15.54 41.17
CA LEU A 113 -53.32 16.28 42.34
C LEU A 113 -52.21 16.19 43.39
N THR A 114 -51.34 17.21 43.41
CA THR A 114 -50.93 17.82 44.68
C THR A 114 -52.21 18.35 45.33
N PRO A 115 -52.38 18.35 46.68
CA PRO A 115 -51.61 19.24 47.55
C PRO A 115 -51.36 18.68 48.98
N ARG A 116 -50.21 18.97 49.62
CA ARG A 116 -50.00 20.03 50.64
C ARG A 116 -50.14 19.56 52.11
N ALA A 117 -49.04 19.84 52.84
CA ALA A 117 -48.90 20.22 54.25
C ALA A 117 -49.53 19.35 55.36
N ALA A 118 -48.68 18.89 56.29
CA ALA A 118 -48.44 19.55 57.57
C ALA A 118 -47.12 19.06 58.17
#